data_AF-A0A1A6HYK3-F1
#
_entry.id   AF-A0A1A6HYK3-F1
#
_cell.length_a   1.000
_cell.length_b   1.000
_cell.length_c   1.000
_cell.angle_alpha   90.00
_cell.angle_beta   90.00
_cell.angle_gamma   90.00
#
_symmetry.space_group_name_H-M   'P 1'
#
loop_
_entity.id
_entity.type
_entity.pdbx_description
1 polymer ?
#
loop_
_entity_poly.entity_id
_entity_poly.type
_entity_poly.pdbx_seq_one_letter_code
_entity_poly.pdbx_strand_id
1 'polypeptide(L)'
;FCSLAVTDRELRCDVKVNVIDSIEIVSRTRELYVDDAPLELMVRALDAKGNTFSTLAGLTFGWSIAQDNESAGEELSSKIR
;
A
#
# COMPACT_ATOMS: atom_id res chain seq x y z
N PHE A 1 19.08 -5.60 -12.31
CA PHE A 1 19.46 -4.84 -13.52
C PHE A 1 18.37 -5.04 -14.55
N CYS A 2 17.56 -4.02 -14.80
CA CYS A 2 16.47 -4.07 -15.79
C CYS A 2 16.93 -3.28 -17.02
N SER A 3 17.24 -3.96 -18.13
CA SER A 3 17.59 -3.34 -19.40
C SER A 3 16.41 -3.44 -20.36
N LEU A 4 15.67 -2.36 -20.57
CA LEU A 4 14.77 -2.23 -21.72
C LEU A 4 15.53 -1.52 -22.85
N ALA A 5 15.78 -2.24 -23.94
CA ALA A 5 16.38 -1.68 -25.15
C ALA A 5 15.29 -0.96 -25.97
N VAL A 6 15.11 0.32 -25.70
CA VAL A 6 14.39 1.23 -26.59
C VAL A 6 15.42 2.26 -27.02
N THR A 7 15.80 2.20 -28.31
CA THR A 7 16.97 2.85 -28.94
C THR A 7 18.33 2.34 -28.45
N ASP A 8 19.32 2.32 -29.34
CA ASP A 8 20.72 1.86 -29.19
C ASP A 8 21.54 2.64 -28.14
N ARG A 9 20.97 2.78 -26.93
CA ARG A 9 21.49 3.53 -25.80
C ARG A 9 21.17 2.76 -24.53
N GLU A 10 22.20 2.45 -23.77
CA GLU A 10 22.06 1.76 -22.50
C GLU A 10 21.44 2.72 -21.47
N LEU A 11 20.19 2.48 -21.08
CA LEU A 11 19.57 3.17 -19.96
C LEU A 11 19.95 2.46 -18.66
N ARG A 12 20.60 3.19 -17.76
CA ARG A 12 20.89 2.72 -16.40
C ARG A 12 19.90 3.37 -15.45
N CYS A 13 19.27 2.56 -14.62
CA CYS A 13 18.35 3.00 -13.59
C CYS A 13 18.83 2.47 -12.24
N ASP A 14 18.93 3.36 -11.26
CA ASP A 14 19.23 2.98 -9.89
C ASP A 14 17.94 2.61 -9.17
N VAL A 15 17.97 1.48 -8.44
CA VAL A 15 16.87 1.06 -7.57
C VAL A 15 17.30 1.27 -6.13
N LYS A 16 16.54 2.06 -5.37
CA LYS A 16 16.77 2.28 -3.95
C LYS A 16 15.81 1.45 -3.12
N VAL A 17 16.34 0.63 -2.22
CA VAL A 17 15.56 -0.12 -1.23
C VAL A 17 15.48 0.70 0.05
N ASN A 18 14.30 0.74 0.67
CA ASN A 18 14.06 1.41 1.95
C ASN A 18 13.15 0.54 2.83
N VAL A 19 13.06 0.89 4.11
CA VAL A 19 12.16 0.26 5.08
C VAL A 19 10.77 0.85 4.96
N ILE A 20 9.75 -0.03 4.94
CA ILE A 20 8.35 0.37 4.98
C ILE A 20 8.04 0.82 6.41
N ASP A 21 7.56 2.06 6.55
CA ASP A 21 7.13 2.64 7.82
C ASP A 21 5.65 2.37 8.07
N SER A 22 4.81 2.53 7.03
CA SER A 22 3.37 2.25 7.13
C SER A 22 2.80 1.64 5.84
N ILE A 23 1.68 0.93 5.99
CA ILE A 23 0.89 0.34 4.91
C ILE A 23 -0.55 0.83 5.05
N GLU A 24 -1.13 1.30 3.94
CA GLU A 24 -2.46 1.89 3.89
C GLU A 24 -3.29 1.24 2.79
N ILE A 25 -4.60 1.15 3.02
CA ILE A 25 -5.58 0.82 1.99
C ILE A 25 -6.10 2.13 1.39
N VAL A 26 -6.01 2.26 0.07
CA VAL A 26 -6.50 3.41 -0.68
C VAL A 26 -7.76 3.00 -1.44
N SER A 27 -8.86 3.69 -1.14
CA SER A 27 -10.15 3.50 -1.80
C SER A 27 -10.88 4.84 -1.92
N ARG A 28 -11.71 4.98 -2.96
CA ARG A 28 -12.67 6.10 -3.08
C ARG A 28 -14.07 5.74 -2.58
N THR A 29 -14.30 4.46 -2.34
CA THR A 29 -15.60 3.89 -1.99
C THR A 29 -15.69 3.76 -0.47
N ARG A 30 -16.77 4.29 0.10
CA ARG A 30 -17.05 4.28 1.55
C ARG A 30 -18.02 3.18 1.98
N GLU A 31 -18.87 2.73 1.06
CA GLU A 31 -19.93 1.74 1.30
C GLU A 31 -19.88 0.68 0.21
N LEU A 32 -20.16 -0.58 0.58
CA LEU A 32 -20.19 -1.71 -0.34
C LEU A 32 -21.58 -2.33 -0.29
N TYR A 33 -22.16 -2.56 -1.47
CA TYR A 33 -23.45 -3.21 -1.64
C TYR A 33 -23.23 -4.63 -2.20
N VAL A 34 -24.01 -5.60 -1.70
CA VAL A 34 -23.84 -7.03 -2.05
C VAL A 34 -24.17 -7.32 -3.52
N ASP A 35 -25.10 -6.56 -4.09
CA ASP A 35 -25.58 -6.75 -5.46
C ASP A 35 -24.69 -6.05 -6.51
N ASP A 36 -23.72 -5.25 -6.07
CA ASP A 36 -22.79 -4.54 -6.94
C ASP A 36 -21.54 -5.37 -7.26
N ALA A 37 -20.81 -4.95 -8.29
CA ALA A 37 -19.53 -5.56 -8.63
C ALA A 37 -18.51 -5.41 -7.47
N PRO A 38 -17.63 -6.41 -7.25
CA PRO A 38 -16.65 -6.37 -6.18
C PRO A 38 -15.66 -5.21 -6.38
N LEU A 39 -15.39 -4.48 -5.30
CA LEU A 39 -14.45 -3.36 -5.31
C LEU A 39 -13.00 -3.83 -5.32
N GLU A 40 -12.19 -3.22 -6.19
CA GLU A 40 -10.74 -3.34 -6.12
C GLU A 40 -10.17 -2.37 -5.07
N LEU A 41 -9.53 -2.94 -4.05
CA LEU A 41 -8.81 -2.17 -3.02
C LEU A 41 -7.33 -2.08 -3.42
N MET A 42 -6.77 -0.87 -3.30
CA MET A 42 -5.35 -0.64 -3.56
C MET A 42 -4.57 -0.57 -2.26
N VAL A 43 -3.36 -1.15 -2.24
CA VAL A 43 -2.42 -1.00 -1.12
C VAL A 43 -1.34 -0.01 -1.49
N ARG A 44 -0.97 0.84 -0.54
CA ARG A 44 0.16 1.75 -0.64
C ARG A 44 1.06 1.58 0.58
N ALA A 45 2.37 1.58 0.37
CA ALA A 45 3.33 1.64 1.47
C ALA A 45 4.06 2.98 1.46
N LEU A 46 4.36 3.49 2.65
CA LEU A 46 5.05 4.75 2.86
C LEU A 46 6.36 4.54 3.62
N ASP A 47 7.35 5.37 3.35
CA ASP A 47 8.55 5.48 4.20
C ASP A 47 8.32 6.49 5.35
N ALA A 48 9.29 6.59 6.26
CA ALA A 48 9.20 7.49 7.42
C ALA A 48 9.11 8.99 7.06
N LYS A 49 9.29 9.36 5.78
CA LYS A 49 9.13 10.73 5.28
C LYS A 49 7.80 10.92 4.55
N GLY A 50 6.96 9.89 4.48
CA GLY A 50 5.69 9.88 3.76
C GLY A 50 5.81 9.67 2.25
N ASN A 51 6.97 9.25 1.73
CA ASN A 51 7.10 8.95 0.31
C ASN A 51 6.48 7.59 -0.01
N THR A 52 5.81 7.48 -1.15
CA THR A 52 5.23 6.22 -1.61
C THR A 52 6.26 5.33 -2.29
N PHE A 53 6.29 4.05 -1.91
CA PHE A 53 7.07 3.05 -2.61
C PHE A 53 6.56 2.85 -4.03
N SER A 54 7.46 2.82 -5.00
CA SER A 54 7.10 2.66 -6.41
C SER A 54 6.56 1.27 -6.76
N THR A 55 6.89 0.25 -5.97
CA THR A 55 6.38 -1.11 -6.15
C THR A 55 6.39 -1.88 -4.82
N LEU A 56 5.40 -2.75 -4.65
CA LEU A 56 5.30 -3.73 -3.56
C LEU A 56 5.36 -5.17 -4.10
N ALA A 57 5.78 -5.33 -5.35
CA ALA A 57 5.90 -6.64 -5.97
C ALA A 57 6.85 -7.54 -5.16
N GLY A 58 6.44 -8.79 -4.93
CA GLY A 58 7.18 -9.75 -4.11
C GLY A 58 6.77 -9.79 -2.64
N LEU A 59 5.93 -8.85 -2.17
CA LEU A 59 5.30 -8.92 -0.85
C LEU A 59 3.96 -9.66 -0.95
N THR A 60 3.66 -10.48 0.06
CA THR A 60 2.38 -11.20 0.17
C THR A 60 1.57 -10.59 1.32
N PHE A 61 0.29 -10.31 1.07
CA PHE A 61 -0.61 -9.72 2.06
C PHE A 61 -1.62 -10.77 2.55
N GLY A 62 -1.73 -10.89 3.88
CA GLY A 62 -2.85 -11.57 4.51
C GLY A 62 -3.98 -10.56 4.72
N TRP A 63 -5.20 -10.93 4.32
CA TRP A 63 -6.37 -10.08 4.44
C TRP A 63 -7.36 -10.66 5.45
N SER A 64 -7.91 -9.78 6.28
CA SER A 64 -8.97 -10.13 7.23
C SER A 64 -9.93 -8.96 7.34
N ILE A 65 -11.22 -9.26 7.46
CA ILE A 65 -12.25 -8.26 7.76
C ILE A 65 -12.37 -8.18 9.28
N ALA A 66 -12.05 -7.03 9.85
CA ALA A 66 -12.30 -6.75 11.26
C ALA A 66 -13.72 -6.20 11.41
N GLN A 67 -14.46 -6.69 12.41
CA GLN A 67 -15.67 -6.01 12.85
C GLN A 67 -15.27 -4.76 13.61
N ASP A 68 -16.00 -3.67 13.39
CA ASP A 68 -15.82 -2.43 14.14
C ASP A 68 -16.38 -2.65 15.55
N ASN A 69 -15.57 -3.29 16.40
CA ASN A 69 -15.81 -3.26 17.82
C ASN A 69 -15.44 -1.84 18.26
N GLU A 70 -16.45 -1.10 18.73
CA GLU A 70 -16.39 0.26 19.28
C GLU A 70 -15.28 0.54 20.32
N SER A 71 -14.49 -0.48 20.68
CA SER A 71 -13.36 -0.46 21.63
C SER A 71 -11.96 -0.53 20.97
N ALA A 72 -11.83 -0.77 19.66
CA ALA A 72 -10.51 -0.85 19.01
C ALA A 72 -9.97 0.52 18.51
N GLY A 73 -10.85 1.50 18.28
CA GLY A 73 -10.49 2.84 17.81
C GLY A 73 -9.83 3.74 18.86
N GLU A 74 -10.09 3.48 20.15
CA GLU A 74 -9.54 4.28 21.26
C GLU A 74 -8.10 3.87 21.65
N GLU A 75 -7.67 2.66 21.31
CA GLU A 75 -6.35 2.15 21.71
C GLU A 75 -5.23 2.48 20.70
N LEU A 76 -5.56 2.77 19.43
CA LEU A 76 -4.57 3.25 18.45
C LEU A 76 -4.33 4.77 18.55
N SER A 77 -5.34 5.54 18.95
CA SER A 77 -5.25 6.99 19.11
C SER A 77 -4.45 7.40 20.35
N SER A 78 -4.46 6.56 21.40
CA SER A 78 -3.70 6.77 22.64
C SER A 78 -2.23 6.35 22.57
N LYS A 79 -1.78 5.65 21.52
CA LYS A 79 -0.38 5.28 21.28
C LYS A 79 0.38 6.22 20.33
N ILE A 80 -0.27 7.27 19.82
CA ILE A 80 0.32 8.28 18.91
C ILE A 80 0.62 9.61 19.64
N ARG A 81 0.62 9.61 20.99
CA ARG A 81 1.03 10.78 21.78
C ARG A 81 2.43 10.64 22.36
#